data_AF-A0A951CUE9-F1
#
_entry.id   AF-A0A951CUE9-F1
#
_cell.length_a   1.000
_cell.length_b   1.000
_cell.length_c   1.000
_cell.angle_alpha   90.00
_cell.angle_beta   90.00
_cell.angle_gamma   90.00
#
_symmetry.space_group_name_H-M   'P 1'
#
loop_
_entity.id
_entity.type
_entity.pdbx_description
1 polymer ?
#
loop_
_entity_poly.entity_id
_entity_poly.type
_entity_poly.pdbx_seq_one_letter_code
_entity_poly.pdbx_strand_id
1 'polypeptide(L)'
;MALRGLAFVFALVAATGFAHERERLTNRFVPQAADDSQLGRDPESPREGRGADGPSAITPADADRVIEELRQKTKEVTEARNRFLKTLDQAIGRFDAGSRTPDGKKISAADADLTSGPADIMWAGVRKLFAARMLAARGAGYQLPALAEMDRLEKLIGEARDLADTSQPIVRGLLLVSARDLNTRSEGEWKSKHEQLLKARQALDEAAKQAYASLPIDLPEGETAEERKEKAWDLIVIGKKVPKATPPPPASAEESIGREPDAPTLRRTRLTLPVTIEQGKRITVLNEAGYRMALTDSGAVDENGRHLYYQEEWIQRGSAVVRMRWRVAVDTATGEHIMLKRYEPRERRGSLETLYKIQTRDYLWSLEPPVEGREPSRPELESALAELTRARETIGNAIADYRSTIRQALEDNDASDPDTTPDYGLPLTLRSKLFAIRGHLAQVLAVMEAETKVENAMEDAAATIAKLEPLAAWGNRNSAGAISAPEWEKFQIRADDEITVTHNASADARASLPPEFSTAEGRFPPLQKDVIVHMVRRAAWGNSGPAIRCLQEVWRLATSMRGSRRVQRTVTVIEVDRDTGRQKNVGSSTQYYAAGPNDSLEAIYDEFAAQDLPVSGLPR
;
A
#
# COMPACT_ATOMS: atom_id res chain seq x y z
N MET A 1 -41.76 -30.15 15.25
CA MET A 1 -41.28 -29.89 16.63
C MET A 1 -40.11 -30.82 16.97
N ALA A 2 -39.08 -30.85 16.11
CA ALA A 2 -37.83 -31.60 16.29
C ALA A 2 -36.82 -31.06 15.26
N LEU A 3 -36.29 -29.85 15.52
CA LEU A 3 -35.15 -29.24 14.80
C LEU A 3 -34.79 -27.91 15.49
N ARG A 4 -34.46 -27.98 16.78
CA ARG A 4 -33.81 -26.91 17.56
C ARG A 4 -32.75 -27.45 18.53
N GLY A 5 -32.29 -28.68 18.32
CA GLY A 5 -31.41 -29.41 19.24
C GLY A 5 -29.99 -29.71 18.74
N LEU A 6 -29.57 -29.17 17.59
CA LEU A 6 -28.21 -29.43 17.05
C LEU A 6 -27.29 -28.20 16.99
N ALA A 7 -27.80 -26.99 17.27
CA ALA A 7 -27.00 -25.76 17.25
C ALA A 7 -26.32 -25.43 18.60
N PHE A 8 -26.52 -26.25 19.65
CA PHE A 8 -25.98 -25.99 21.00
C PHE A 8 -24.80 -26.90 21.38
N VAL A 9 -24.39 -27.84 20.53
CA VAL A 9 -23.26 -28.77 20.80
C VAL A 9 -21.95 -28.32 20.12
N PHE A 10 -22.01 -27.46 19.10
CA PHE A 10 -20.79 -26.94 18.45
C PHE A 10 -20.18 -25.69 19.10
N ALA A 11 -20.89 -25.04 20.04
CA ALA A 11 -20.38 -23.88 20.77
C ALA A 11 -19.63 -24.21 22.07
N LEU A 12 -19.55 -25.50 22.47
CA LEU A 12 -18.88 -25.92 23.72
C LEU A 12 -17.57 -26.70 23.52
N VAL A 13 -17.14 -26.94 22.28
CA VAL A 13 -15.85 -27.63 21.97
C VAL A 13 -14.75 -26.65 21.51
N ALA A 14 -15.10 -25.40 21.18
CA ALA A 14 -14.12 -24.38 20.79
C ALA A 14 -13.55 -23.55 21.95
N ALA A 15 -14.02 -23.76 23.20
CA ALA A 15 -13.62 -22.96 24.37
C ALA A 15 -12.64 -23.67 25.34
N THR A 16 -12.22 -24.91 25.06
CA THR A 16 -11.30 -25.68 25.95
C THR A 16 -9.97 -26.07 25.30
N GLY A 17 -9.65 -25.56 24.11
CA GLY A 17 -8.39 -25.84 23.41
C GLY A 17 -7.26 -24.81 23.61
N PHE A 18 -7.53 -23.69 24.29
CA PHE A 18 -6.62 -22.52 24.35
C PHE A 18 -6.08 -22.20 25.76
N ALA A 19 -6.08 -23.18 26.68
CA ALA A 19 -5.63 -23.00 28.06
C ALA A 19 -4.50 -23.96 28.50
N HIS A 20 -3.77 -24.59 27.57
CA HIS A 20 -2.71 -25.55 27.95
C HIS A 20 -1.34 -25.39 27.28
N GLU A 21 -1.02 -24.20 26.78
CA GLU A 21 0.32 -23.96 26.20
C GLU A 21 0.85 -22.55 26.50
N ARG A 22 0.69 -22.13 27.76
CA ARG A 22 1.26 -20.87 28.27
C ARG A 22 1.91 -21.01 29.65
N GLU A 23 2.51 -22.18 29.90
CA GLU A 23 3.21 -22.47 31.16
C GLU A 23 4.45 -23.36 30.94
N ARG A 24 5.32 -22.99 29.98
CA ARG A 24 6.72 -23.45 29.94
C ARG A 24 7.57 -22.34 29.34
N LEU A 25 8.68 -22.01 30.02
CA LEU A 25 9.73 -21.02 29.70
C LEU A 25 9.74 -19.71 30.51
N THR A 26 9.50 -19.81 31.82
CA THR A 26 10.15 -18.94 32.81
C THR A 26 10.65 -19.82 33.94
N ASN A 27 11.95 -20.13 33.96
CA ASN A 27 12.76 -20.45 35.14
C ASN A 27 14.05 -21.18 34.73
N ARG A 28 15.14 -20.42 34.61
CA ARG A 28 16.50 -20.87 34.96
C ARG A 28 17.34 -19.62 35.09
N PHE A 29 17.62 -19.19 36.32
CA PHE A 29 18.94 -18.77 36.78
C PHE A 29 18.91 -18.61 38.30
N VAL A 30 19.63 -19.51 38.97
CA VAL A 30 20.08 -19.43 40.35
C VAL A 30 21.48 -18.79 40.30
N PRO A 31 21.83 -17.90 41.23
CA PRO A 31 22.90 -18.29 42.17
C PRO A 31 22.64 -17.85 43.63
N GLN A 32 22.69 -18.87 44.48
CA GLN A 32 23.42 -18.99 45.76
C GLN A 32 23.96 -17.72 46.46
N ALA A 33 23.56 -17.58 47.72
CA ALA A 33 24.09 -16.66 48.72
C ALA A 33 25.22 -17.30 49.56
N ALA A 34 26.19 -16.47 49.95
CA ALA A 34 27.10 -16.50 51.11
C ALA A 34 28.17 -15.42 50.83
N ASP A 35 28.68 -14.59 51.73
CA ASP A 35 28.69 -14.53 53.19
C ASP A 35 29.08 -13.10 53.58
N ASP A 36 28.60 -12.63 54.72
CA ASP A 36 28.94 -11.33 55.30
C ASP A 36 30.08 -11.49 56.32
N SER A 37 30.88 -10.43 56.47
CA SER A 37 31.56 -9.96 57.70
C SER A 37 33.10 -9.96 57.73
N GLN A 38 33.61 -8.75 57.97
CA GLN A 38 34.69 -8.32 58.90
C GLN A 38 35.74 -7.41 58.21
N LEU A 39 35.61 -6.08 58.38
CA LEU A 39 36.22 -5.25 59.43
C LEU A 39 37.75 -5.06 59.28
N GLY A 40 38.18 -3.84 58.92
CA GLY A 40 39.57 -3.43 59.15
C GLY A 40 40.07 -2.17 58.45
N ARG A 41 39.86 -1.01 59.10
CA ARG A 41 40.71 0.20 59.15
C ARG A 41 41.03 1.02 57.88
N ASP A 42 40.49 2.24 57.90
CA ASP A 42 41.09 3.49 57.39
C ASP A 42 42.44 3.78 58.10
N PRO A 43 43.40 4.51 57.47
CA PRO A 43 43.30 5.97 57.43
C PRO A 43 43.81 6.69 56.15
N GLU A 44 43.41 7.97 56.07
CA GLU A 44 43.93 9.08 55.26
C GLU A 44 43.30 9.36 53.87
N SER A 45 42.29 10.24 53.90
CA SER A 45 41.89 11.12 52.78
C SER A 45 42.99 12.16 52.49
N PRO A 46 43.07 12.73 51.26
CA PRO A 46 42.22 13.88 50.96
C PRO A 46 41.63 13.92 49.54
N ARG A 47 40.37 14.40 49.51
CA ARG A 47 39.66 15.06 48.42
C ARG A 47 40.51 15.50 47.21
N GLU A 48 40.14 15.03 46.02
CA GLU A 48 40.30 15.81 44.79
C GLU A 48 39.19 15.49 43.77
N GLY A 49 38.54 16.58 43.31
CA GLY A 49 37.90 16.77 42.01
C GLY A 49 37.08 15.63 41.37
N ARG A 50 35.75 15.73 41.47
CA ARG A 50 34.89 15.42 40.32
C ARG A 50 35.28 16.34 39.16
N GLY A 51 36.24 15.90 38.34
CA GLY A 51 36.42 16.36 36.98
C GLY A 51 35.46 15.60 36.08
N ALA A 52 34.67 16.32 35.31
CA ALA A 52 33.83 15.75 34.28
C ALA A 52 34.69 14.97 33.28
N ASP A 53 34.38 13.69 33.07
CA ASP A 53 34.81 12.96 31.87
C ASP A 53 34.19 13.68 30.67
N GLY A 54 34.95 14.60 30.08
CA GLY A 54 34.70 15.07 28.73
C GLY A 54 34.78 13.90 27.75
N PRO A 55 34.11 13.96 26.60
CA PRO A 55 34.21 12.91 25.59
C PRO A 55 35.69 12.67 25.26
N SER A 56 36.17 11.44 25.45
CA SER A 56 37.55 11.05 25.14
C SER A 56 37.92 11.56 23.75
N ALA A 57 39.02 12.32 23.67
CA ALA A 57 39.50 12.86 22.40
C ALA A 57 39.82 11.68 21.46
N ILE A 58 39.17 11.66 20.30
CA ILE A 58 39.43 10.69 19.23
C ILE A 58 40.91 10.79 18.87
N THR A 59 41.60 9.66 18.73
CA THR A 59 43.01 9.61 18.36
C THR A 59 43.20 9.16 16.90
N PRO A 60 44.35 9.44 16.25
CA PRO A 60 44.67 8.88 14.94
C PRO A 60 44.67 7.34 14.91
N ALA A 61 44.99 6.70 16.04
CA ALA A 61 44.94 5.24 16.19
C ALA A 61 43.49 4.71 16.18
N ASP A 62 42.53 5.46 16.74
CA ASP A 62 41.11 5.11 16.63
C ASP A 62 40.62 5.19 15.19
N ALA A 63 41.08 6.20 14.43
CA ALA A 63 40.78 6.32 13.00
C ALA A 63 41.36 5.16 12.19
N ASP A 64 42.59 4.74 12.49
CA ASP A 64 43.23 3.59 11.83
C ASP A 64 42.50 2.28 12.08
N ARG A 65 42.06 2.04 13.33
CA ARG A 65 41.27 0.85 13.66
C ARG A 65 39.97 0.81 12.83
N VAL A 66 39.24 1.93 12.76
CA VAL A 66 37.99 1.98 12.01
C VAL A 66 38.20 1.91 10.50
N ILE A 67 39.27 2.51 9.96
CA ILE A 67 39.61 2.36 8.54
C ILE A 67 39.83 0.88 8.19
N GLU A 68 40.57 0.15 9.03
CA GLU A 68 40.83 -1.27 8.79
C GLU A 68 39.57 -2.13 8.95
N GLU A 69 38.75 -1.86 9.98
CA GLU A 69 37.44 -2.51 10.15
C GLU A 69 36.53 -2.29 8.93
N LEU A 70 36.46 -1.07 8.40
CA LEU A 70 35.67 -0.75 7.20
C LEU A 70 36.18 -1.51 5.97
N ARG A 71 37.51 -1.55 5.75
CA ARG A 71 38.13 -2.27 4.63
C ARG A 71 37.89 -3.77 4.73
N GLN A 72 38.06 -4.34 5.91
CA GLN A 72 37.81 -5.75 6.17
C GLN A 72 36.34 -6.10 5.94
N LYS A 73 35.40 -5.29 6.44
CA LYS A 73 33.97 -5.50 6.22
C LYS A 73 33.58 -5.37 4.73
N THR A 74 34.21 -4.44 4.00
CA THR A 74 34.02 -4.28 2.54
C THR A 74 34.39 -5.56 1.80
N LYS A 75 35.53 -6.17 2.17
CA LYS A 75 35.99 -7.44 1.62
C LYS A 75 35.01 -8.57 1.95
N GLU A 76 34.56 -8.68 3.19
CA GLU A 76 33.59 -9.70 3.63
C GLU A 76 32.27 -9.63 2.85
N VAL A 77 31.69 -8.43 2.70
CA VAL A 77 30.47 -8.19 1.94
C VAL A 77 30.66 -8.59 0.47
N THR A 78 31.77 -8.15 -0.14
CA THR A 78 32.08 -8.45 -1.55
C THR A 78 32.26 -9.95 -1.78
N GLU A 79 32.99 -10.64 -0.90
CA GLU A 79 33.17 -12.08 -0.98
C GLU A 79 31.86 -12.84 -0.77
N ALA A 80 31.03 -12.44 0.19
CA ALA A 80 29.74 -13.06 0.44
C ALA A 80 28.81 -12.90 -0.76
N ARG A 81 28.76 -11.71 -1.37
CA ARG A 81 28.01 -11.49 -2.62
C ARG A 81 28.47 -12.43 -3.73
N ASN A 82 29.79 -12.53 -3.94
CA ASN A 82 30.34 -13.39 -4.99
C ASN A 82 30.08 -14.88 -4.73
N ARG A 83 30.15 -15.31 -3.45
CA ARG A 83 29.78 -16.68 -3.05
C ARG A 83 28.30 -16.94 -3.30
N PHE A 84 27.42 -16.04 -2.87
CA PHE A 84 25.98 -16.13 -3.13
C PHE A 84 25.69 -16.28 -4.62
N LEU A 85 26.20 -15.37 -5.46
CA LEU A 85 25.99 -15.42 -6.92
C LEU A 85 26.51 -16.72 -7.54
N LYS A 86 27.69 -17.19 -7.10
CA LYS A 86 28.25 -18.47 -7.57
C LYS A 86 27.38 -19.66 -7.18
N THR A 87 26.91 -19.72 -5.93
CA THR A 87 26.04 -20.81 -5.48
C THR A 87 24.67 -20.76 -6.15
N LEU A 88 24.18 -19.57 -6.46
CA LEU A 88 22.94 -19.36 -7.18
C LEU A 88 23.06 -19.83 -8.63
N ASP A 89 24.15 -19.50 -9.34
CA ASP A 89 24.42 -20.00 -10.69
C ASP A 89 24.51 -21.55 -10.72
N GLN A 90 25.11 -22.15 -9.70
CA GLN A 90 25.14 -23.61 -9.55
C GLN A 90 23.74 -24.20 -9.29
N ALA A 91 22.92 -23.53 -8.48
CA ALA A 91 21.55 -23.95 -8.21
C ALA A 91 20.69 -23.86 -9.47
N ILE A 92 20.77 -22.77 -10.21
CA ILE A 92 20.10 -22.60 -11.52
C ILE A 92 20.52 -23.74 -12.45
N GLY A 93 21.83 -23.95 -12.66
CA GLY A 93 22.31 -25.00 -13.55
C GLY A 93 21.91 -26.43 -13.14
N ARG A 94 21.59 -26.65 -11.85
CA ARG A 94 21.19 -27.97 -11.32
C ARG A 94 19.69 -28.20 -11.33
N PHE A 95 18.91 -27.20 -10.93
CA PHE A 95 17.49 -27.35 -10.59
C PHE A 95 16.55 -26.70 -11.59
N ASP A 96 17.09 -25.89 -12.51
CA ASP A 96 16.33 -25.30 -13.59
C ASP A 96 16.33 -26.24 -14.81
N ALA A 97 15.68 -27.40 -14.64
CA ALA A 97 15.78 -28.51 -15.59
C ALA A 97 15.14 -28.23 -16.96
N GLY A 98 14.30 -27.19 -17.04
CA GLY A 98 13.59 -26.81 -18.26
C GLY A 98 12.54 -27.84 -18.69
N SER A 99 11.53 -27.40 -19.44
CA SER A 99 10.55 -28.32 -20.03
C SER A 99 11.16 -29.05 -21.24
N ARG A 100 10.88 -30.35 -21.38
CA ARG A 100 11.12 -31.06 -22.63
C ARG A 100 9.94 -30.86 -23.57
N THR A 101 10.20 -30.50 -24.82
CA THR A 101 9.17 -30.56 -25.88
C THR A 101 8.74 -32.02 -26.12
N PRO A 102 7.60 -32.26 -26.80
CA PRO A 102 7.18 -33.60 -27.21
C PRO A 102 8.21 -34.36 -28.06
N ASP A 103 9.09 -33.66 -28.79
CA ASP A 103 10.23 -34.21 -29.54
C ASP A 103 11.50 -34.40 -28.69
N GLY A 104 11.41 -34.26 -27.37
CA GLY A 104 12.49 -34.58 -26.41
C GLY A 104 13.59 -33.51 -26.31
N LYS A 105 13.45 -32.36 -26.97
CA LYS A 105 14.40 -31.24 -26.83
C LYS A 105 14.19 -30.55 -25.49
N LYS A 106 15.26 -30.37 -24.73
CA LYS A 106 15.25 -29.54 -23.54
C LYS A 106 15.12 -28.07 -23.96
N ILE A 107 14.03 -27.41 -23.55
CA ILE A 107 13.93 -25.95 -23.52
C ILE A 107 14.56 -25.53 -22.20
N SER A 108 15.52 -24.59 -22.20
CA SER A 108 16.06 -24.06 -20.95
C SER A 108 14.95 -23.47 -20.10
N ALA A 109 14.94 -23.89 -18.84
CA ALA A 109 14.50 -23.19 -17.65
C ALA A 109 13.06 -22.70 -17.53
N ALA A 110 12.52 -22.75 -16.31
CA ALA A 110 11.31 -22.02 -15.93
C ALA A 110 11.48 -20.48 -15.99
N ASP A 111 12.66 -20.02 -16.40
CA ASP A 111 13.05 -18.63 -16.58
C ASP A 111 13.10 -18.28 -18.07
N ALA A 112 11.95 -17.83 -18.55
CA ALA A 112 11.77 -16.84 -19.60
C ALA A 112 12.52 -17.00 -20.93
N ASP A 113 11.73 -16.87 -22.00
CA ASP A 113 12.22 -16.36 -23.27
C ASP A 113 12.60 -14.87 -23.10
N LEU A 114 13.73 -14.61 -22.44
CA LEU A 114 14.36 -13.30 -22.23
C LEU A 114 14.82 -12.75 -23.59
N THR A 115 13.85 -12.31 -24.38
CA THR A 115 14.01 -12.03 -25.83
C THR A 115 14.35 -10.58 -26.12
N SER A 116 14.38 -9.72 -25.10
CA SER A 116 14.60 -8.29 -25.30
C SER A 116 15.32 -7.66 -24.10
N GLY A 117 16.64 -7.55 -24.18
CA GLY A 117 17.47 -6.80 -23.25
C GLY A 117 18.96 -7.16 -23.37
N PRO A 118 19.88 -6.32 -22.86
CA PRO A 118 21.29 -6.68 -22.70
C PRO A 118 21.45 -7.95 -21.84
N ALA A 119 22.30 -8.88 -22.28
CA ALA A 119 22.39 -10.22 -21.69
C ALA A 119 22.73 -10.23 -20.18
N ASP A 120 23.50 -9.24 -19.72
CA ASP A 120 23.88 -9.04 -18.33
C ASP A 120 22.69 -8.63 -17.44
N ILE A 121 21.83 -7.74 -17.93
CA ILE A 121 20.59 -7.33 -17.25
C ILE A 121 19.63 -8.51 -17.16
N MET A 122 19.49 -9.26 -18.27
CA MET A 122 18.63 -10.44 -18.34
C MET A 122 19.07 -11.50 -17.33
N TRP A 123 20.37 -11.79 -17.27
CA TRP A 123 20.90 -12.78 -16.33
C TRP A 123 20.78 -12.34 -14.86
N ALA A 124 20.94 -11.04 -14.56
CA ALA A 124 20.65 -10.53 -13.23
C ALA A 124 19.18 -10.72 -12.83
N GLY A 125 18.26 -10.54 -13.79
CA GLY A 125 16.84 -10.79 -13.59
C GLY A 125 16.50 -12.26 -13.33
N VAL A 126 17.10 -13.19 -14.07
CA VAL A 126 16.99 -14.65 -13.84
C VAL A 126 17.42 -15.01 -12.42
N ARG A 127 18.61 -14.57 -12.02
CA ARG A 127 19.13 -14.79 -10.66
C ARG A 127 18.14 -14.31 -9.60
N LYS A 128 17.54 -13.13 -9.78
CA LYS A 128 16.55 -12.60 -8.84
C LYS A 128 15.24 -13.39 -8.84
N LEU A 129 14.72 -13.78 -10.01
CA LEU A 129 13.53 -14.65 -10.09
C LEU A 129 13.78 -15.97 -9.37
N PHE A 130 14.90 -16.60 -9.65
CA PHE A 130 15.28 -17.87 -9.04
C PHE A 130 15.44 -17.74 -7.52
N ALA A 131 16.17 -16.72 -7.05
CA ALA A 131 16.33 -16.43 -5.62
C ALA A 131 14.99 -16.12 -4.95
N ALA A 132 14.09 -15.38 -5.62
CA ALA A 132 12.76 -15.06 -5.10
C ALA A 132 11.93 -16.34 -4.89
N ARG A 133 11.87 -17.21 -5.90
CA ARG A 133 11.18 -18.50 -5.78
C ARG A 133 11.75 -19.36 -4.67
N MET A 134 13.08 -19.42 -4.54
CA MET A 134 13.72 -20.17 -3.46
C MET A 134 13.36 -19.63 -2.07
N LEU A 135 13.34 -18.30 -1.93
CA LEU A 135 13.03 -17.64 -0.66
C LEU A 135 11.57 -17.84 -0.25
N ALA A 136 10.64 -17.74 -1.20
CA ALA A 136 9.22 -17.96 -0.95
C ALA A 136 8.90 -19.43 -0.64
N ALA A 137 9.59 -20.38 -1.27
CA ALA A 137 9.44 -21.82 -1.03
C ALA A 137 10.13 -22.30 0.27
N ARG A 138 10.76 -21.41 1.04
CA ARG A 138 11.54 -21.75 2.22
C ARG A 138 10.67 -22.42 3.28
N GLY A 139 11.02 -23.65 3.65
CA GLY A 139 10.32 -24.45 4.66
C GLY A 139 11.25 -25.48 5.33
N ALA A 140 10.71 -26.27 6.27
CA ALA A 140 11.49 -27.20 7.09
C ALA A 140 12.29 -28.26 6.30
N GLY A 141 11.92 -28.53 5.04
CA GLY A 141 12.63 -29.46 4.14
C GLY A 141 13.36 -28.80 2.95
N TYR A 142 13.13 -27.50 2.69
CA TYR A 142 13.67 -26.80 1.52
C TYR A 142 14.87 -25.93 1.91
N GLN A 143 16.06 -26.53 1.90
CA GLN A 143 17.31 -25.86 2.25
C GLN A 143 18.34 -25.99 1.13
N LEU A 144 18.42 -24.96 0.29
CA LEU A 144 19.44 -24.86 -0.75
C LEU A 144 20.64 -24.04 -0.25
N PRO A 145 21.89 -24.39 -0.63
CA PRO A 145 23.08 -23.66 -0.19
C PRO A 145 23.03 -22.15 -0.48
N ALA A 146 22.40 -21.75 -1.59
CA ALA A 146 22.27 -20.34 -1.94
C ALA A 146 21.36 -19.56 -0.96
N LEU A 147 20.38 -20.19 -0.30
CA LEU A 147 19.59 -19.54 0.76
C LEU A 147 20.43 -19.24 2.00
N ALA A 148 21.33 -20.15 2.38
CA ALA A 148 22.24 -19.92 3.51
C ALA A 148 23.26 -18.81 3.21
N GLU A 149 23.78 -18.74 1.98
CA GLU A 149 24.63 -17.63 1.55
C GLU A 149 23.87 -16.30 1.46
N MET A 150 22.58 -16.34 1.09
CA MET A 150 21.71 -15.15 1.12
C MET A 150 21.50 -14.65 2.54
N ASP A 151 21.14 -15.52 3.50
CA ASP A 151 21.00 -15.15 4.93
C ASP A 151 22.29 -14.51 5.46
N ARG A 152 23.45 -15.07 5.09
CA ARG A 152 24.76 -14.52 5.44
C ARG A 152 24.99 -13.15 4.81
N LEU A 153 24.62 -12.98 3.54
CA LEU A 153 24.75 -11.70 2.83
C LEU A 153 23.88 -10.62 3.46
N GLU A 154 22.62 -10.93 3.79
CA GLU A 154 21.71 -10.03 4.49
C GLU A 154 22.26 -9.57 5.84
N LYS A 155 22.79 -10.51 6.63
CA LYS A 155 23.45 -10.20 7.90
C LYS A 155 24.63 -9.24 7.71
N LEU A 156 25.49 -9.51 6.74
CA LEU A 156 26.67 -8.68 6.46
C LEU A 156 26.30 -7.28 5.95
N ILE A 157 25.22 -7.13 5.19
CA ILE A 157 24.68 -5.82 4.80
C ILE A 157 24.23 -5.03 6.04
N GLY A 158 23.53 -5.69 6.97
CA GLY A 158 23.14 -5.09 8.24
C GLY A 158 24.35 -4.63 9.09
N GLU A 159 25.35 -5.50 9.23
CA GLU A 159 26.60 -5.19 9.95
C GLU A 159 27.39 -4.06 9.29
N ALA A 160 27.49 -4.05 7.95
CA ALA A 160 28.17 -3.00 7.19
C ALA A 160 27.55 -1.62 7.44
N ARG A 161 26.22 -1.56 7.47
CA ARG A 161 25.49 -0.34 7.79
C ARG A 161 25.76 0.13 9.23
N ASP A 162 25.66 -0.77 10.21
CA ASP A 162 25.89 -0.43 11.61
C ASP A 162 27.33 0.09 11.84
N LEU A 163 28.30 -0.48 11.11
CA LEU A 163 29.69 0.01 11.10
C LEU A 163 29.81 1.41 10.45
N ALA A 164 29.13 1.64 9.33
CA ALA A 164 29.09 2.95 8.70
C ALA A 164 28.48 4.01 9.65
N ASP A 165 27.39 3.70 10.34
CA ASP A 165 26.75 4.62 11.28
C ASP A 165 27.64 4.91 12.51
N THR A 166 28.29 3.89 13.06
CA THR A 166 29.21 4.03 14.22
C THR A 166 30.52 4.73 13.87
N SER A 167 30.95 4.74 12.61
CA SER A 167 32.12 5.52 12.15
C SER A 167 31.86 7.03 12.06
N GLN A 168 30.60 7.47 12.01
CA GLN A 168 30.23 8.88 11.76
C GLN A 168 30.72 9.87 12.82
N PRO A 169 30.67 9.57 14.13
CA PRO A 169 31.26 10.43 15.16
C PRO A 169 32.77 10.61 14.99
N ILE A 170 33.49 9.59 14.51
CA ILE A 170 34.93 9.65 14.25
C ILE A 170 35.22 10.57 13.06
N VAL A 171 34.46 10.44 11.96
CA VAL A 171 34.54 11.37 10.81
C VAL A 171 34.37 12.82 11.26
N ARG A 172 33.37 13.09 12.12
CA ARG A 172 33.10 14.44 12.65
C ARG A 172 34.19 14.92 13.62
N GLY A 173 34.72 14.04 14.46
CA GLY A 173 35.81 14.37 15.38
C GLY A 173 37.11 14.70 14.66
N LEU A 174 37.41 14.02 13.54
CA LEU A 174 38.57 14.34 12.69
C LEU A 174 38.48 15.74 12.04
N LEU A 175 37.27 16.32 11.90
CA LEU A 175 37.05 17.69 11.39
C LEU A 175 37.15 18.76 12.49
N LEU A 176 36.89 18.38 13.74
CA LEU A 176 36.91 19.26 14.90
C LEU A 176 38.29 19.19 15.58
N VAL A 177 39.32 19.70 14.94
CA VAL A 177 40.65 19.83 15.58
C VAL A 177 40.61 21.01 16.55
N SER A 178 40.95 20.77 17.82
CA SER A 178 41.12 21.84 18.81
C SER A 178 42.31 22.73 18.43
N ALA A 179 42.17 24.04 18.54
CA ALA A 179 43.22 25.01 18.21
C ALA A 179 44.52 24.84 19.03
N ARG A 180 44.51 24.02 20.10
CA ARG A 180 45.68 23.69 20.92
C ARG A 180 46.58 22.59 20.34
N ASP A 181 46.09 21.79 19.39
CA ASP A 181 46.78 20.57 18.90
C ASP A 181 47.37 20.71 17.48
N LEU A 182 47.31 21.91 16.90
CA LEU A 182 47.80 22.22 15.55
C LEU A 182 49.31 22.44 15.55
N ASN A 183 50.06 21.35 15.36
CA ASN A 183 51.40 21.39 14.78
C ASN A 183 51.24 21.12 13.27
N THR A 184 51.91 21.85 12.38
CA THR A 184 51.67 21.74 10.90
C THR A 184 51.89 20.32 10.36
N ARG A 185 52.69 19.50 11.05
CA ARG A 185 52.92 18.08 10.73
C ARG A 185 51.76 17.16 11.13
N SER A 186 51.00 17.49 12.19
CA SER A 186 49.83 16.71 12.60
C SER A 186 48.64 16.99 11.68
N GLU A 187 48.44 18.23 11.24
CA GLU A 187 47.32 18.61 10.37
C GLU A 187 47.25 17.78 9.06
N GLY A 188 48.40 17.53 8.44
CA GLY A 188 48.50 16.68 7.24
C GLY A 188 48.12 15.21 7.51
N GLU A 189 48.49 14.69 8.68
CA GLU A 189 48.12 13.33 9.11
C GLU A 189 46.61 13.23 9.36
N TRP A 190 46.02 14.17 10.11
CA TRP A 190 44.57 14.20 10.37
C TRP A 190 43.74 14.32 9.09
N LYS A 191 44.15 15.20 8.16
CA LYS A 191 43.52 15.32 6.83
C LYS A 191 43.62 14.03 6.03
N SER A 192 44.80 13.39 6.03
CA SER A 192 44.99 12.11 5.34
C SER A 192 44.11 11.00 5.93
N LYS A 193 44.03 10.88 7.26
CA LYS A 193 43.17 9.89 7.93
C LYS A 193 41.69 10.16 7.64
N HIS A 194 41.27 11.42 7.67
CA HIS A 194 39.91 11.81 7.30
C HIS A 194 39.56 11.39 5.87
N GLU A 195 40.43 11.68 4.90
CA GLU A 195 40.22 11.28 3.51
C GLU A 195 40.21 9.75 3.34
N GLN A 196 41.11 9.03 4.01
CA GLN A 196 41.14 7.57 3.99
C GLN A 196 39.87 6.95 4.61
N LEU A 197 39.37 7.53 5.70
CA LEU A 197 38.13 7.10 6.35
C LEU A 197 36.92 7.33 5.45
N LEU A 198 36.83 8.48 4.77
CA LEU A 198 35.78 8.75 3.79
C LEU A 198 35.83 7.76 2.62
N LYS A 199 37.02 7.48 2.07
CA LYS A 199 37.19 6.48 0.99
C LYS A 199 36.79 5.08 1.45
N ALA A 200 37.20 4.66 2.65
CA ALA A 200 36.86 3.35 3.19
C ALA A 200 35.35 3.21 3.43
N ARG A 201 34.70 4.27 3.94
CA ARG A 201 33.24 4.31 4.13
C ARG A 201 32.51 4.24 2.79
N GLN A 202 32.91 5.05 1.81
CA GLN A 202 32.31 5.02 0.47
C GLN A 202 32.44 3.64 -0.18
N ALA A 203 33.60 2.99 -0.04
CA ALA A 203 33.81 1.63 -0.55
C ALA A 203 32.88 0.61 0.12
N LEU A 204 32.68 0.72 1.44
CA LEU A 204 31.76 -0.15 2.18
C LEU A 204 30.31 0.07 1.74
N ASP A 205 29.88 1.33 1.63
CA ASP A 205 28.53 1.70 1.18
C ASP A 205 28.28 1.17 -0.25
N GLU A 206 29.22 1.34 -1.18
CA GLU A 206 29.09 0.81 -2.54
C GLU A 206 29.07 -0.73 -2.57
N ALA A 207 29.89 -1.41 -1.76
CA ALA A 207 29.86 -2.87 -1.67
C ALA A 207 28.52 -3.37 -1.11
N ALA A 208 27.98 -2.71 -0.07
CA ALA A 208 26.69 -3.05 0.52
C ALA A 208 25.53 -2.76 -0.44
N LYS A 209 25.56 -1.65 -1.18
CA LYS A 209 24.59 -1.33 -2.25
C LYS A 209 24.58 -2.40 -3.34
N GLN A 210 25.75 -2.83 -3.82
CA GLN A 210 25.86 -3.87 -4.84
C GLN A 210 25.37 -5.24 -4.34
N ALA A 211 25.69 -5.58 -3.08
CA ALA A 211 25.19 -6.79 -2.43
C ALA A 211 23.65 -6.76 -2.33
N TYR A 212 23.10 -5.65 -1.84
CA TYR A 212 21.67 -5.47 -1.68
C TYR A 212 20.92 -5.52 -3.02
N ALA A 213 21.45 -4.87 -4.06
CA ALA A 213 20.89 -4.91 -5.41
C ALA A 213 20.90 -6.31 -6.05
N SER A 214 21.66 -7.26 -5.49
CA SER A 214 21.71 -8.66 -5.94
C SER A 214 20.60 -9.53 -5.31
N LEU A 215 19.90 -9.02 -4.29
CA LEU A 215 18.79 -9.72 -3.61
C LEU A 215 17.47 -9.59 -4.40
N PRO A 216 16.49 -10.50 -4.18
CA PRO A 216 15.18 -10.48 -4.84
C PRO A 216 14.23 -9.45 -4.19
N ILE A 217 14.53 -8.16 -4.37
CA ILE A 217 13.80 -7.04 -3.77
C ILE A 217 13.10 -6.16 -4.82
N ASP A 218 12.00 -5.53 -4.43
CA ASP A 218 11.29 -4.53 -5.23
C ASP A 218 12.05 -3.19 -5.13
N LEU A 219 12.82 -2.86 -6.17
CA LEU A 219 13.56 -1.61 -6.21
C LEU A 219 12.61 -0.42 -6.44
N PRO A 220 12.81 0.72 -5.74
CA PRO A 220 11.98 1.91 -5.93
C PRO A 220 12.08 2.43 -7.36
N GLU A 221 11.11 3.27 -7.77
CA GLU A 221 11.12 3.88 -9.10
C GLU A 221 12.25 4.91 -9.25
N GLY A 222 12.90 4.90 -10.41
CA GLY A 222 13.98 5.80 -10.80
C GLY A 222 14.28 5.67 -12.29
N GLU A 223 14.85 6.72 -12.88
CA GLU A 223 15.09 6.81 -14.32
C GLU A 223 16.26 5.91 -14.75
N THR A 224 17.22 5.68 -13.83
CA THR A 224 18.41 4.83 -14.07
C THR A 224 18.51 3.70 -13.05
N ALA A 225 19.27 2.65 -13.39
CA ALA A 225 19.52 1.55 -12.46
C ALA A 225 20.29 2.01 -11.22
N GLU A 226 21.22 2.94 -11.39
CA GLU A 226 22.03 3.55 -10.32
C GLU A 226 21.16 4.36 -9.36
N GLU A 227 20.29 5.23 -9.87
CA GLU A 227 19.37 6.02 -9.05
C GLU A 227 18.42 5.13 -8.24
N ARG A 228 17.94 4.03 -8.83
CA ARG A 228 17.09 3.05 -8.12
C ARG A 228 17.85 2.36 -6.98
N LYS A 229 19.11 1.98 -7.20
CA LYS A 229 19.97 1.39 -6.15
C LYS A 229 20.22 2.38 -5.02
N GLU A 230 20.48 3.65 -5.35
CA GLU A 230 20.70 4.72 -4.38
C GLU A 230 19.46 4.98 -3.53
N LYS A 231 18.29 5.18 -4.16
CA LYS A 231 17.01 5.31 -3.45
C LYS A 231 16.70 4.10 -2.56
N ALA A 232 17.00 2.89 -3.02
CA ALA A 232 16.78 1.68 -2.23
C ALA A 232 17.66 1.66 -0.97
N TRP A 233 18.93 2.05 -1.12
CA TRP A 233 19.86 2.20 -0.02
C TRP A 233 19.42 3.27 0.97
N ASP A 234 18.98 4.44 0.49
CA ASP A 234 18.48 5.52 1.33
C ASP A 234 17.26 5.10 2.16
N LEU A 235 16.33 4.35 1.57
CA LEU A 235 15.15 3.84 2.28
C LEU A 235 15.53 2.90 3.42
N ILE A 236 16.55 2.06 3.22
CA ILE A 236 17.11 1.22 4.29
C ILE A 236 17.71 2.12 5.37
N VAL A 237 18.59 3.07 5.00
CA VAL A 237 19.29 3.99 5.91
C VAL A 237 18.31 4.83 6.75
N ILE A 238 17.19 5.27 6.19
CA ILE A 238 16.16 6.06 6.88
C ILE A 238 15.31 5.19 7.83
N GLY A 239 15.10 3.91 7.52
CA GLY A 239 14.17 3.00 8.23
C GLY A 239 14.48 2.67 9.70
N LYS A 240 15.65 3.05 10.25
CA LYS A 240 16.03 2.81 11.68
C LYS A 240 15.74 3.98 12.61
N LYS A 241 15.09 5.08 12.18
CA LYS A 241 14.54 6.05 13.15
C LYS A 241 13.40 5.37 13.92
N VAL A 242 13.79 4.66 14.99
CA VAL A 242 12.90 4.14 16.02
C VAL A 242 11.99 5.30 16.48
N PRO A 243 10.65 5.15 16.47
CA PRO A 243 9.82 6.12 17.16
C PRO A 243 10.23 6.11 18.62
N LYS A 244 10.76 7.24 19.09
CA LYS A 244 11.11 7.47 20.49
C LYS A 244 9.89 7.05 21.31
N ALA A 245 10.02 5.98 22.09
CA ALA A 245 8.95 5.45 22.93
C ALA A 245 8.47 6.59 23.84
N THR A 246 7.34 7.17 23.47
CA THR A 246 6.59 8.03 24.37
C THR A 246 5.72 7.06 25.16
N PRO A 247 5.73 7.08 26.49
CA PRO A 247 4.92 6.15 27.27
C PRO A 247 3.44 6.35 26.91
N PRO A 248 2.64 5.27 26.88
CA PRO A 248 1.24 5.39 26.53
C PRO A 248 0.53 6.28 27.57
N PRO A 249 -0.36 7.20 27.15
CA PRO A 249 -1.26 7.83 28.09
C PRO A 249 -2.10 6.74 28.79
N PRO A 250 -2.42 6.91 30.08
CA PRO A 250 -3.17 5.90 30.83
C PRO A 250 -4.54 5.68 30.17
N ALA A 251 -4.93 4.40 30.12
CA ALA A 251 -6.18 3.94 29.55
C ALA A 251 -7.39 4.61 30.26
N SER A 252 -8.10 5.44 29.52
CA SER A 252 -9.53 5.67 29.74
C SER A 252 -10.21 5.41 28.40
N ALA A 253 -11.18 4.51 28.45
CA ALA A 253 -11.96 3.99 27.35
C ALA A 253 -12.58 5.12 26.49
N GLU A 254 -12.38 5.03 25.17
CA GLU A 254 -13.45 4.98 24.17
C GLU A 254 -12.81 4.85 22.78
N GLU A 255 -13.08 3.71 22.16
CA GLU A 255 -12.60 3.31 20.85
C GLU A 255 -13.34 4.07 19.73
N SER A 256 -12.52 4.70 18.88
CA SER A 256 -12.56 4.55 17.42
C SER A 256 -13.63 5.29 16.60
N ILE A 257 -13.12 5.90 15.51
CA ILE A 257 -13.68 6.07 14.15
C ILE A 257 -13.48 7.51 13.66
N GLY A 258 -12.87 7.64 12.46
CA GLY A 258 -13.03 8.81 11.62
C GLY A 258 -11.79 9.69 11.39
N ARG A 259 -10.82 9.20 10.62
CA ARG A 259 -10.06 10.07 9.71
C ARG A 259 -9.83 9.36 8.38
N GLU A 260 -10.62 9.78 7.41
CA GLU A 260 -10.61 9.36 6.01
C GLU A 260 -9.71 10.34 5.18
N PRO A 261 -9.60 10.22 3.85
CA PRO A 261 -8.36 9.82 3.18
C PRO A 261 -7.81 10.91 2.25
N ASP A 262 -6.52 11.26 2.33
CA ASP A 262 -5.83 11.89 1.20
C ASP A 262 -4.31 11.79 1.36
N ALA A 263 -3.81 10.66 0.88
CA ALA A 263 -2.58 10.56 0.11
C ALA A 263 -2.67 9.20 -0.58
N PRO A 264 -2.19 9.02 -1.82
CA PRO A 264 -1.74 7.70 -2.21
C PRO A 264 -0.58 7.43 -1.25
N THR A 265 -0.88 6.82 -0.10
CA THR A 265 0.10 6.05 0.62
C THR A 265 0.51 4.99 -0.38
N LEU A 266 1.55 5.32 -1.17
CA LEU A 266 2.78 4.54 -1.16
C LEU A 266 2.77 3.81 0.17
N ARG A 267 2.21 2.59 0.18
CA ARG A 267 2.60 1.57 1.12
C ARG A 267 4.09 1.50 0.89
N ARG A 268 4.85 2.35 1.60
CA ARG A 268 6.30 2.42 1.52
C ARG A 268 6.69 0.99 1.75
N THR A 269 7.11 0.31 0.69
CA THR A 269 7.68 -1.03 0.77
C THR A 269 8.77 -0.85 1.80
N ARG A 270 8.52 -1.33 3.02
CA ARG A 270 9.53 -1.27 4.07
C ARG A 270 10.55 -2.27 3.59
N LEU A 271 11.57 -1.75 2.91
CA LEU A 271 12.74 -2.50 2.47
C LEU A 271 13.49 -2.91 3.73
N THR A 272 13.07 -4.05 4.28
CA THR A 272 13.60 -4.62 5.51
C THR A 272 14.46 -5.82 5.18
N LEU A 273 15.55 -5.96 5.92
CA LEU A 273 16.28 -7.20 6.06
C LEU A 273 15.76 -7.91 7.31
N PRO A 274 15.50 -9.23 7.29
CA PRO A 274 15.65 -10.13 6.14
C PRO A 274 14.61 -9.88 5.03
N VAL A 275 14.95 -10.23 3.79
CA VAL A 275 14.00 -10.13 2.66
C VAL A 275 12.85 -11.11 2.90
N THR A 276 11.62 -10.65 2.69
CA THR A 276 10.41 -11.48 2.80
C THR A 276 9.56 -11.32 1.56
N ILE A 277 8.94 -12.42 1.16
CA ILE A 277 7.99 -12.45 0.03
C ILE A 277 6.61 -12.61 0.63
N GLU A 278 5.78 -11.58 0.47
CA GLU A 278 4.40 -11.62 0.93
C GLU A 278 3.56 -12.42 -0.08
N GLN A 279 2.82 -13.41 0.41
CA GLN A 279 1.88 -14.18 -0.39
C GLN A 279 0.85 -13.25 -1.06
N GLY A 280 0.54 -13.51 -2.33
CA GLY A 280 -0.39 -12.75 -3.15
C GLY A 280 0.16 -11.41 -3.65
N LYS A 281 1.33 -10.98 -3.18
CA LYS A 281 1.94 -9.72 -3.60
C LYS A 281 2.88 -9.93 -4.77
N ARG A 282 2.71 -9.08 -5.79
CA ARG A 282 3.63 -8.99 -6.92
C ARG A 282 4.90 -8.25 -6.50
N ILE A 283 6.05 -8.86 -6.75
CA ILE A 283 7.38 -8.31 -6.51
C ILE A 283 8.02 -8.01 -7.86
N THR A 284 8.44 -6.76 -8.07
CA THR A 284 9.19 -6.37 -9.27
C THR A 284 10.66 -6.71 -9.08
N VAL A 285 11.13 -7.76 -9.74
CA VAL A 285 12.53 -8.20 -9.63
C VAL A 285 13.45 -7.48 -10.61
N LEU A 286 12.89 -6.96 -11.70
CA LEU A 286 13.60 -6.12 -12.67
C LEU A 286 12.70 -4.98 -13.15
N ASN A 287 13.23 -3.76 -13.16
CA ASN A 287 12.47 -2.54 -13.48
C ASN A 287 13.27 -1.59 -14.39
N GLU A 288 13.54 -1.99 -15.62
CA GLU A 288 14.29 -1.19 -16.58
C GLU A 288 13.39 -0.30 -17.45
N ALA A 289 14.00 0.71 -18.08
CA ALA A 289 13.29 1.55 -19.05
C ALA A 289 12.74 0.69 -20.19
N GLY A 290 11.41 0.63 -20.29
CA GLY A 290 10.73 -0.18 -21.30
C GLY A 290 10.73 -1.69 -21.05
N TYR A 291 11.20 -2.18 -19.89
CA TYR A 291 11.19 -3.61 -19.57
C TYR A 291 10.99 -3.86 -18.06
N ARG A 292 9.99 -4.66 -17.69
CA ARG A 292 9.75 -5.07 -16.29
C ARG A 292 9.58 -6.57 -16.17
N MET A 293 10.13 -7.14 -15.09
CA MET A 293 9.85 -8.52 -14.68
C MET A 293 9.31 -8.55 -13.27
N ALA A 294 8.34 -9.43 -13.05
CA ALA A 294 7.71 -9.59 -11.76
C ALA A 294 7.44 -11.05 -11.43
N LEU A 295 7.40 -11.34 -10.13
CA LEU A 295 6.98 -12.61 -9.57
C LEU A 295 5.84 -12.37 -8.58
N THR A 296 4.82 -13.21 -8.63
CA THR A 296 3.78 -13.28 -7.60
C THR A 296 3.79 -14.68 -7.00
N ASP A 297 3.95 -14.75 -5.69
CA ASP A 297 3.74 -15.99 -4.95
C ASP A 297 2.23 -16.18 -4.72
N SER A 298 1.65 -17.27 -5.21
CA SER A 298 0.23 -17.58 -4.96
C SER A 298 0.00 -18.13 -3.55
N GLY A 299 1.05 -18.69 -2.93
CA GLY A 299 1.03 -19.53 -1.74
C GLY A 299 0.19 -20.80 -1.86
N ALA A 300 -0.19 -21.16 -3.08
CA ALA A 300 -0.81 -22.45 -3.36
C ALA A 300 0.25 -23.54 -3.55
N VAL A 301 -0.15 -24.75 -3.19
CA VAL A 301 0.64 -25.97 -3.40
C VAL A 301 -0.19 -26.89 -4.29
N ASP A 302 0.41 -27.44 -5.34
CA ASP A 302 -0.26 -28.38 -6.22
C ASP A 302 -0.42 -29.77 -5.57
N GLU A 303 -1.14 -30.66 -6.24
CA GLU A 303 -1.39 -32.04 -5.78
C GLU A 303 -0.11 -32.86 -5.51
N ASN A 304 1.04 -32.41 -6.02
CA ASN A 304 2.33 -33.08 -5.87
C ASN A 304 3.21 -32.41 -4.79
N GLY A 305 2.66 -31.48 -4.01
CA GLY A 305 3.41 -30.78 -2.97
C GLY A 305 4.31 -29.65 -3.51
N ARG A 306 4.11 -29.22 -4.76
CA ARG A 306 4.93 -28.18 -5.40
C ARG A 306 4.32 -26.80 -5.19
N HIS A 307 5.14 -25.85 -4.76
CA HIS A 307 4.72 -24.48 -4.48
C HIS A 307 4.58 -23.68 -5.78
N LEU A 308 3.49 -22.92 -5.93
CA LEU A 308 3.08 -22.32 -7.19
C LEU A 308 3.34 -20.81 -7.27
N TYR A 309 3.86 -20.39 -8.41
CA TYR A 309 4.27 -19.02 -8.70
C TYR A 309 3.76 -18.54 -10.05
N TYR A 310 3.61 -17.24 -10.17
CA TYR A 310 3.36 -16.57 -11.43
C TYR A 310 4.48 -15.60 -11.76
N GLN A 311 5.10 -15.79 -12.92
CA GLN A 311 6.07 -14.86 -13.46
C GLN A 311 5.43 -14.01 -14.55
N GLU A 312 5.76 -12.72 -14.58
CA GLU A 312 5.32 -11.79 -15.60
C GLU A 312 6.51 -11.05 -16.22
N GLU A 313 6.40 -10.80 -17.52
CA GLU A 313 7.28 -9.93 -18.28
C GLU A 313 6.48 -8.87 -19.00
N TRP A 314 6.98 -7.64 -19.02
CA TRP A 314 6.34 -6.51 -19.64
C TRP A 314 7.34 -5.74 -20.49
N ILE A 315 7.05 -5.58 -21.77
CA ILE A 315 7.96 -5.03 -22.77
C ILE A 315 7.29 -3.86 -23.49
N GLN A 316 7.90 -2.68 -23.45
CA GLN A 316 7.48 -1.55 -24.28
C GLN A 316 7.92 -1.79 -25.74
N ARG A 317 6.96 -1.75 -26.68
CA ARG A 317 7.16 -1.80 -28.13
C ARG A 317 6.46 -0.63 -28.79
N GLY A 318 7.20 0.46 -29.02
CA GLY A 318 6.61 1.68 -29.58
C GLY A 318 5.52 2.24 -28.68
N SER A 319 4.28 2.31 -29.18
CA SER A 319 3.10 2.78 -28.41
C SER A 319 2.32 1.65 -27.73
N ALA A 320 2.83 0.42 -27.77
CA ALA A 320 2.21 -0.75 -27.16
C ALA A 320 3.13 -1.38 -26.10
N VAL A 321 2.52 -2.15 -25.21
CA VAL A 321 3.19 -2.95 -24.19
C VAL A 321 2.76 -4.39 -24.37
N VAL A 322 3.74 -5.28 -24.55
CA VAL A 322 3.53 -6.73 -24.60
C VAL A 322 3.76 -7.28 -23.20
N ARG A 323 2.76 -7.98 -22.67
CA ARG A 323 2.86 -8.74 -21.42
C ARG A 323 2.91 -10.22 -21.71
N MET A 324 3.89 -10.91 -21.15
CA MET A 324 4.02 -12.35 -21.14
C MET A 324 3.89 -12.88 -19.71
N ARG A 325 3.40 -14.11 -19.58
CA ARG A 325 3.19 -14.71 -18.26
C ARG A 325 3.42 -16.21 -18.28
N TRP A 326 3.91 -16.72 -17.16
CA TRP A 326 4.13 -18.13 -16.92
C TRP A 326 3.64 -18.53 -15.54
N ARG A 327 3.11 -19.75 -15.44
CA ARG A 327 2.87 -20.45 -14.17
C ARG A 327 4.04 -21.40 -13.95
N VAL A 328 4.71 -21.24 -12.81
CA VAL A 328 5.92 -22.00 -12.44
C VAL A 328 5.66 -22.69 -11.12
N ALA A 329 6.18 -23.91 -10.98
CA ALA A 329 6.16 -24.65 -9.73
C ALA A 329 7.59 -24.82 -9.21
N VAL A 330 7.74 -24.82 -7.88
CA VAL A 330 8.97 -25.24 -7.20
C VAL A 330 8.65 -26.50 -6.42
N ASP A 331 9.33 -27.58 -6.74
CA ASP A 331 9.30 -28.79 -5.94
C ASP A 331 10.18 -28.60 -4.70
N THR A 332 9.52 -28.52 -3.54
CA THR A 332 10.18 -28.27 -2.26
C THR A 332 10.95 -29.47 -1.73
N ALA A 333 10.76 -30.67 -2.29
CA ALA A 333 11.53 -31.86 -1.95
C ALA A 333 12.80 -31.95 -2.80
N THR A 334 12.73 -31.62 -4.09
CA THR A 334 13.85 -31.81 -5.02
C THR A 334 14.67 -30.56 -5.28
N GLY A 335 14.12 -29.36 -5.07
CA GLY A 335 14.74 -28.12 -5.53
C GLY A 335 14.30 -27.68 -6.92
N GLU A 336 13.62 -28.54 -7.69
CA GLU A 336 13.40 -28.34 -9.12
C GLU A 336 12.37 -27.24 -9.41
N HIS A 337 12.71 -26.36 -10.36
CA HIS A 337 11.83 -25.32 -10.87
C HIS A 337 11.22 -25.80 -12.20
N ILE A 338 9.90 -25.82 -12.30
CA ILE A 338 9.16 -26.45 -13.40
C ILE A 338 8.20 -25.43 -14.00
N MET A 339 8.34 -25.14 -15.31
CA MET A 339 7.33 -24.39 -16.03
C MET A 339 6.08 -25.27 -16.21
N LEU A 340 4.98 -24.88 -15.57
CA LEU A 340 3.70 -25.56 -15.73
C LEU A 340 2.97 -25.07 -16.98
N LYS A 341 2.82 -23.74 -17.13
CA LYS A 341 2.02 -23.14 -18.20
C LYS A 341 2.66 -21.88 -18.74
N ARG A 342 2.65 -21.73 -20.06
CA ARG A 342 2.88 -20.45 -20.74
C ARG A 342 1.54 -19.90 -21.19
N TYR A 343 1.25 -18.66 -20.84
CA TYR A 343 0.06 -17.96 -21.31
C TYR A 343 0.39 -17.24 -22.63
N GLU A 344 -0.62 -17.05 -23.47
CA GLU A 344 -0.45 -16.27 -24.70
C GLU A 344 -0.06 -14.82 -24.35
N PRO A 345 0.87 -14.21 -25.12
CA PRO A 345 1.23 -12.81 -24.91
C PRO A 345 0.05 -11.87 -25.15
N ARG A 346 -0.13 -10.89 -24.27
CA ARG A 346 -1.14 -9.82 -24.41
C ARG A 346 -0.48 -8.52 -24.81
N GLU A 347 -0.96 -7.89 -25.89
CA GLU A 347 -0.50 -6.57 -26.33
C GLU A 347 -1.55 -5.50 -26.02
N ARG A 348 -1.14 -4.41 -25.36
CA ARG A 348 -2.02 -3.27 -25.02
C ARG A 348 -1.38 -1.96 -25.42
N ARG A 349 -2.16 -1.03 -25.99
CA ARG A 349 -1.66 0.33 -26.28
C ARG A 349 -1.51 1.14 -25.00
N GLY A 350 -0.41 1.87 -24.88
CA GLY A 350 -0.10 2.71 -23.72
C GLY A 350 1.39 2.70 -23.36
N SER A 351 1.72 3.38 -22.26
CA SER A 351 3.05 3.31 -21.67
C SER A 351 3.13 2.18 -20.63
N LEU A 352 4.30 1.56 -20.56
CA LEU A 352 4.63 0.51 -19.60
C LEU A 352 4.36 0.95 -18.17
N GLU A 353 4.71 2.19 -17.84
CA GLU A 353 4.51 2.71 -16.49
C GLU A 353 3.03 2.77 -16.10
N THR A 354 2.18 3.25 -17.02
CA THR A 354 0.73 3.31 -16.79
C THR A 354 0.13 1.91 -16.70
N LEU A 355 0.43 1.06 -17.70
CA LEU A 355 -0.17 -0.27 -17.78
C LEU A 355 0.31 -1.21 -16.66
N TYR A 356 1.54 -1.04 -16.16
CA TYR A 356 2.06 -1.83 -15.05
C TYR A 356 1.49 -1.39 -13.69
N LYS A 357 1.22 -0.09 -13.50
CA LYS A 357 0.63 0.46 -12.25
C LYS A 357 -0.85 0.14 -12.10
N ILE A 358 -1.58 -0.08 -13.19
CA ILE A 358 -2.99 -0.50 -13.15
C ILE A 358 -3.06 -1.98 -12.75
N GLN A 359 -2.91 -2.24 -11.45
CA GLN A 359 -2.87 -3.57 -10.84
C GLN A 359 -4.23 -4.29 -10.89
N THR A 360 -5.32 -3.57 -11.17
CA THR A 360 -6.70 -4.08 -11.11
C THR A 360 -7.15 -4.87 -12.34
N ARG A 361 -6.45 -4.80 -13.47
CA ARG A 361 -7.01 -5.25 -14.76
C ARG A 361 -6.81 -6.71 -15.14
N ASP A 362 -6.13 -7.52 -14.34
CA ASP A 362 -5.92 -8.95 -14.67
C ASP A 362 -5.64 -9.76 -13.38
N TYR A 363 -6.41 -9.55 -12.30
CA TYR A 363 -6.16 -10.29 -11.06
C TYR A 363 -6.76 -11.71 -11.10
N LEU A 364 -7.79 -11.97 -11.92
CA LEU A 364 -8.31 -13.34 -12.13
C LEU A 364 -7.22 -14.30 -12.59
N TRP A 365 -6.26 -13.76 -13.32
CA TRP A 365 -5.09 -14.48 -13.78
C TRP A 365 -4.25 -14.96 -12.59
N SER A 366 -4.15 -14.20 -11.49
CA SER A 366 -3.40 -14.59 -10.28
C SER A 366 -4.12 -15.57 -9.37
N LEU A 367 -5.42 -15.82 -9.59
CA LEU A 367 -6.20 -16.68 -8.72
C LEU A 367 -5.90 -18.14 -8.98
N GLU A 368 -5.76 -18.91 -7.89
CA GLU A 368 -5.68 -20.35 -7.96
C GLU A 368 -7.09 -20.94 -7.82
N PRO A 369 -7.46 -21.89 -8.69
CA PRO A 369 -8.76 -22.54 -8.58
C PRO A 369 -8.83 -23.38 -7.29
N PRO A 370 -10.05 -23.60 -6.76
CA PRO A 370 -10.26 -24.39 -5.55
C PRO A 370 -9.55 -25.74 -5.62
N VAL A 371 -8.82 -26.11 -4.56
CA VAL A 371 -8.09 -27.39 -4.48
C VAL A 371 -9.04 -28.57 -4.70
N GLU A 372 -10.24 -28.49 -4.14
CA GLU A 372 -11.32 -29.44 -4.33
C GLU A 372 -12.40 -28.84 -5.24
N GLY A 373 -12.81 -29.58 -6.27
CA GLY A 373 -13.91 -29.18 -7.15
C GLY A 373 -13.82 -29.82 -8.53
N ARG A 374 -14.94 -29.81 -9.27
CA ARG A 374 -14.96 -30.13 -10.69
C ARG A 374 -14.69 -28.89 -11.53
N GLU A 375 -14.08 -29.09 -12.68
CA GLU A 375 -13.97 -28.02 -13.67
C GLU A 375 -15.39 -27.51 -14.04
N PRO A 376 -15.61 -26.18 -14.03
CA PRO A 376 -16.89 -25.62 -14.38
C PRO A 376 -17.18 -25.84 -15.86
N SER A 377 -18.44 -26.08 -16.15
CA SER A 377 -18.94 -26.25 -17.51
C SER A 377 -19.12 -24.90 -18.20
N ARG A 378 -19.09 -24.88 -19.55
CA ARG A 378 -19.33 -23.66 -20.33
C ARG A 378 -20.63 -22.92 -19.94
N PRO A 379 -21.77 -23.61 -19.71
CA PRO A 379 -22.98 -22.94 -19.27
C PRO A 379 -22.85 -22.27 -17.89
N GLU A 380 -22.10 -22.87 -16.96
CA GLU A 380 -21.86 -22.27 -15.63
C GLU A 380 -21.04 -20.99 -15.74
N LEU A 381 -20.01 -21.00 -16.60
CA LEU A 381 -19.18 -19.83 -16.87
C LEU A 381 -19.97 -18.68 -17.52
N GLU A 382 -20.74 -18.97 -18.57
CA GLU A 382 -21.55 -17.94 -19.25
C GLU A 382 -22.68 -17.44 -18.34
N SER A 383 -23.27 -18.30 -17.50
CA SER A 383 -24.28 -17.90 -16.52
C SER A 383 -23.69 -16.94 -15.48
N ALA A 384 -22.52 -17.25 -14.93
CA ALA A 384 -21.85 -16.39 -13.94
C ALA A 384 -21.47 -15.02 -14.55
N LEU A 385 -21.00 -15.00 -15.80
CA LEU A 385 -20.70 -13.76 -16.49
C LEU A 385 -21.97 -12.93 -16.77
N ALA A 386 -23.07 -13.58 -17.18
CA ALA A 386 -24.36 -12.92 -17.37
C ALA A 386 -24.97 -12.41 -16.06
N GLU A 387 -24.75 -13.09 -14.94
CA GLU A 387 -25.09 -12.57 -13.61
C GLU A 387 -24.31 -11.29 -13.29
N LEU A 388 -23.02 -11.24 -13.58
CA LEU A 388 -22.21 -10.03 -13.38
C LEU A 388 -22.68 -8.87 -14.26
N THR A 389 -22.97 -9.12 -15.54
CA THR A 389 -23.54 -8.11 -16.44
C THR A 389 -24.86 -7.56 -15.89
N ARG A 390 -25.75 -8.42 -15.39
CA ARG A 390 -27.02 -8.00 -14.76
C ARG A 390 -26.80 -7.21 -13.47
N ALA A 391 -25.82 -7.58 -12.65
CA ALA A 391 -25.47 -6.83 -11.44
C ALA A 391 -24.96 -5.41 -11.79
N ARG A 392 -24.11 -5.29 -12.81
CA ARG A 392 -23.69 -3.98 -13.36
C ARG A 392 -24.88 -3.14 -13.85
N GLU A 393 -25.80 -3.75 -14.59
CA GLU A 393 -27.03 -3.06 -15.04
C GLU A 393 -27.90 -2.62 -13.85
N THR A 394 -27.97 -3.45 -12.80
CA THR A 394 -28.69 -3.13 -11.56
C THR A 394 -28.08 -1.92 -10.86
N ILE A 395 -26.75 -1.80 -10.81
CA ILE A 395 -26.06 -0.58 -10.33
C ILE A 395 -26.49 0.64 -11.17
N GLY A 396 -26.44 0.52 -12.50
CA GLY A 396 -26.82 1.60 -13.42
C GLY A 396 -28.26 2.07 -13.21
N ASN A 397 -29.20 1.12 -13.07
CA ASN A 397 -30.60 1.40 -12.81
C ASN A 397 -30.82 2.02 -11.42
N ALA A 398 -30.16 1.50 -10.37
CA ALA A 398 -30.27 2.04 -9.03
C ALA A 398 -29.79 3.50 -8.95
N ILE A 399 -28.68 3.84 -9.62
CA ILE A 399 -28.20 5.22 -9.71
C ILE A 399 -29.18 6.11 -10.48
N ALA A 400 -29.74 5.61 -11.59
CA ALA A 400 -30.71 6.36 -12.38
C ALA A 400 -31.97 6.66 -11.57
N ASP A 401 -32.48 5.67 -10.84
CA ASP A 401 -33.63 5.79 -9.93
C ASP A 401 -33.34 6.75 -8.78
N TYR A 402 -32.17 6.64 -8.15
CA TYR A 402 -31.72 7.57 -7.11
C TYR A 402 -31.70 9.02 -7.64
N ARG A 403 -31.05 9.26 -8.79
CA ARG A 403 -30.99 10.59 -9.41
C ARG A 403 -32.37 11.11 -9.80
N SER A 404 -33.26 10.24 -10.27
CA SER A 404 -34.64 10.60 -10.61
C SER A 404 -35.44 11.00 -9.36
N THR A 405 -35.31 10.21 -8.29
CA THR A 405 -35.97 10.46 -7.00
C THR A 405 -35.54 11.79 -6.41
N ILE A 406 -34.22 12.07 -6.39
CA ILE A 406 -33.68 13.34 -5.90
C ILE A 406 -34.14 14.51 -6.76
N ARG A 407 -34.17 14.35 -8.09
CA ARG A 407 -34.61 15.40 -9.01
C ARG A 407 -36.09 15.73 -8.82
N GLN A 408 -36.95 14.70 -8.75
CA GLN A 408 -38.38 14.90 -8.51
C GLN A 408 -38.63 15.57 -7.16
N ALA A 409 -37.95 15.12 -6.10
CA ALA A 409 -38.06 15.72 -4.77
C ALA A 409 -37.59 17.19 -4.76
N LEU A 410 -36.54 17.52 -5.52
CA LEU A 410 -36.10 18.90 -5.69
C LEU A 410 -37.12 19.74 -6.48
N GLU A 411 -37.68 19.22 -7.56
CA GLU A 411 -38.71 19.92 -8.36
C GLU A 411 -39.98 20.18 -7.53
N ASP A 412 -40.43 19.19 -6.76
CA ASP A 412 -41.58 19.32 -5.85
C ASP A 412 -41.28 20.35 -4.74
N ASN A 413 -40.04 20.40 -4.25
CA ASN A 413 -39.60 21.40 -3.27
C ASN A 413 -39.61 22.82 -3.87
N ASP A 414 -39.05 22.98 -5.07
CA ASP A 414 -38.97 24.25 -5.79
C ASP A 414 -40.38 24.79 -6.14
N ALA A 415 -41.31 23.90 -6.48
CA ALA A 415 -42.69 24.26 -6.79
C ALA A 415 -43.51 24.69 -5.55
N SER A 416 -43.11 24.24 -4.37
CA SER A 416 -43.86 24.49 -3.13
C SER A 416 -43.66 25.91 -2.58
N ASP A 417 -42.44 26.45 -2.66
CA ASP A 417 -42.11 27.82 -2.21
C ASP A 417 -40.84 28.35 -2.93
N PRO A 418 -41.00 28.99 -4.10
CA PRO A 418 -39.87 29.46 -4.91
C PRO A 418 -39.05 30.56 -4.23
N ASP A 419 -39.65 31.33 -3.31
CA ASP A 419 -38.98 32.47 -2.66
C ASP A 419 -38.03 32.02 -1.52
N THR A 420 -38.26 30.83 -0.95
CA THR A 420 -37.41 30.26 0.12
C THR A 420 -36.58 29.06 -0.32
N THR A 421 -36.55 28.78 -1.63
CA THR A 421 -35.83 27.65 -2.21
C THR A 421 -34.30 27.79 -2.05
N PRO A 422 -33.62 26.82 -1.40
CA PRO A 422 -32.16 26.83 -1.31
C PRO A 422 -31.49 26.72 -2.69
N ASP A 423 -30.33 27.37 -2.82
CA ASP A 423 -29.40 27.18 -3.94
C ASP A 423 -29.92 27.54 -5.33
N TYR A 424 -31.00 28.32 -5.46
CA TYR A 424 -31.60 28.67 -6.76
C TYR A 424 -30.60 29.21 -7.81
N GLY A 425 -29.53 29.89 -7.35
CA GLY A 425 -28.46 30.42 -8.20
C GLY A 425 -27.32 29.43 -8.56
N LEU A 426 -27.45 28.14 -8.23
CA LEU A 426 -26.45 27.11 -8.56
C LEU A 426 -26.90 26.23 -9.74
N PRO A 427 -25.97 25.58 -10.46
CA PRO A 427 -26.31 24.60 -11.50
C PRO A 427 -27.17 23.46 -10.94
N LEU A 428 -28.15 22.97 -11.72
CA LEU A 428 -29.09 21.92 -11.30
C LEU A 428 -28.40 20.67 -10.73
N THR A 429 -27.27 20.28 -11.31
CA THR A 429 -26.46 19.14 -10.85
C THR A 429 -25.94 19.35 -9.43
N LEU A 430 -25.44 20.54 -9.12
CA LEU A 430 -24.97 20.91 -7.79
C LEU A 430 -26.14 21.05 -6.82
N ARG A 431 -27.25 21.68 -7.24
CA ARG A 431 -28.48 21.78 -6.43
C ARG A 431 -28.99 20.41 -6.01
N SER A 432 -29.06 19.46 -6.95
CA SER A 432 -29.50 18.07 -6.69
C SER A 432 -28.56 17.37 -5.70
N LYS A 433 -27.25 17.55 -5.86
CA LYS A 433 -26.26 16.95 -4.95
C LYS A 433 -26.36 17.51 -3.53
N LEU A 434 -26.48 18.83 -3.38
CA LEU A 434 -26.63 19.47 -2.08
C LEU A 434 -27.99 19.13 -1.44
N PHE A 435 -29.05 19.01 -2.23
CA PHE A 435 -30.36 18.56 -1.77
C PHE A 435 -30.28 17.15 -1.18
N ALA A 436 -29.64 16.21 -1.89
CA ALA A 436 -29.45 14.85 -1.42
C ALA A 436 -28.61 14.80 -0.13
N ILE A 437 -27.49 15.54 -0.08
CA ILE A 437 -26.65 15.64 1.12
C ILE A 437 -27.45 16.10 2.34
N ARG A 438 -28.27 17.15 2.19
CA ARG A 438 -29.10 17.66 3.30
C ARG A 438 -30.17 16.66 3.71
N GLY A 439 -30.76 15.95 2.75
CA GLY A 439 -31.71 14.87 3.00
C GLY A 439 -31.07 13.72 3.79
N HIS A 440 -29.86 13.31 3.41
CA HIS A 440 -29.06 12.32 4.13
C HIS A 440 -28.74 12.76 5.56
N LEU A 441 -28.24 13.98 5.75
CA LEU A 441 -27.94 14.55 7.07
C LEU A 441 -29.17 14.59 7.99
N ALA A 442 -30.34 14.85 7.41
CA ALA A 442 -31.61 14.87 8.11
C ALA A 442 -32.25 13.46 8.26
N GLN A 443 -31.64 12.42 7.68
CA GLN A 443 -32.17 11.06 7.63
C GLN A 443 -33.59 11.00 7.05
N VAL A 444 -33.81 11.72 5.95
CA VAL A 444 -35.07 11.70 5.20
C VAL A 444 -35.27 10.32 4.60
N LEU A 445 -36.39 9.67 4.93
CA LEU A 445 -36.62 8.27 4.60
C LEU A 445 -36.46 7.97 3.11
N ALA A 446 -37.07 8.78 2.23
CA ALA A 446 -36.99 8.59 0.78
C ALA A 446 -35.57 8.70 0.22
N VAL A 447 -34.72 9.54 0.83
CA VAL A 447 -33.31 9.67 0.44
C VAL A 447 -32.52 8.45 0.91
N MET A 448 -32.67 8.06 2.17
CA MET A 448 -32.00 6.88 2.73
C MET A 448 -32.39 5.59 1.97
N GLU A 449 -33.68 5.39 1.67
CA GLU A 449 -34.14 4.23 0.90
C GLU A 449 -33.54 4.18 -0.52
N ALA A 450 -33.39 5.34 -1.16
CA ALA A 450 -32.78 5.43 -2.48
C ALA A 450 -31.27 5.18 -2.44
N GLU A 451 -30.57 5.65 -1.41
CA GLU A 451 -29.14 5.36 -1.17
C GLU A 451 -28.91 3.87 -0.89
N THR A 452 -29.68 3.29 0.03
CA THR A 452 -29.57 1.86 0.38
C THR A 452 -29.80 0.95 -0.83
N LYS A 453 -30.66 1.34 -1.78
CA LYS A 453 -30.81 0.59 -3.05
C LYS A 453 -29.53 0.58 -3.89
N VAL A 454 -28.81 1.70 -3.95
CA VAL A 454 -27.53 1.80 -4.68
C VAL A 454 -26.45 1.01 -3.95
N GLU A 455 -26.39 1.11 -2.62
CA GLU A 455 -25.45 0.35 -1.79
C GLU A 455 -25.64 -1.16 -1.93
N ASN A 456 -26.88 -1.65 -1.78
CA ASN A 456 -27.21 -3.06 -1.97
C ASN A 456 -26.84 -3.54 -3.38
N ALA A 457 -27.07 -2.74 -4.42
CA ALA A 457 -26.68 -3.10 -5.79
C ALA A 457 -25.15 -3.22 -5.96
N MET A 458 -24.37 -2.37 -5.28
CA MET A 458 -22.91 -2.49 -5.27
C MET A 458 -22.43 -3.72 -4.49
N GLU A 459 -23.05 -4.02 -3.35
CA GLU A 459 -22.74 -5.21 -2.55
C GLU A 459 -23.06 -6.51 -3.30
N ASP A 460 -24.23 -6.58 -3.94
CA ASP A 460 -24.63 -7.72 -4.78
C ASP A 460 -23.67 -7.93 -5.97
N ALA A 461 -23.20 -6.84 -6.58
CA ALA A 461 -22.19 -6.91 -7.63
C ALA A 461 -20.85 -7.44 -7.09
N ALA A 462 -20.39 -6.98 -5.93
CA ALA A 462 -19.18 -7.50 -5.29
C ALA A 462 -19.31 -9.00 -4.95
N ALA A 463 -20.47 -9.43 -4.43
CA ALA A 463 -20.75 -10.84 -4.17
C ALA A 463 -20.76 -11.68 -5.46
N THR A 464 -21.23 -11.11 -6.57
CA THR A 464 -21.23 -11.77 -7.88
C THR A 464 -19.81 -11.91 -8.45
N ILE A 465 -18.97 -10.89 -8.29
CA ILE A 465 -17.54 -10.94 -8.61
C ILE A 465 -16.87 -12.07 -7.82
N ALA A 466 -17.09 -12.13 -6.50
CA ALA A 466 -16.53 -13.17 -5.63
C ALA A 466 -16.95 -14.60 -6.01
N LYS A 467 -18.12 -14.78 -6.66
CA LYS A 467 -18.57 -16.07 -7.21
C LYS A 467 -17.91 -16.38 -8.57
N LEU A 468 -17.71 -15.38 -9.41
CA LEU A 468 -17.09 -15.53 -10.73
C LEU A 468 -15.59 -15.85 -10.63
N GLU A 469 -14.91 -15.24 -9.67
CA GLU A 469 -13.48 -15.39 -9.40
C GLU A 469 -12.99 -16.85 -9.35
N PRO A 470 -13.50 -17.72 -8.46
CA PRO A 470 -13.04 -19.11 -8.38
C PRO A 470 -13.39 -19.93 -9.64
N LEU A 471 -14.45 -19.56 -10.37
CA LEU A 471 -14.81 -20.20 -11.63
C LEU A 471 -13.82 -19.82 -12.74
N ALA A 472 -13.46 -18.54 -12.84
CA ALA A 472 -12.48 -18.05 -13.80
C ALA A 472 -11.06 -18.52 -13.50
N ALA A 473 -10.73 -18.75 -12.22
CA ALA A 473 -9.44 -19.27 -11.79
C ALA A 473 -9.14 -20.67 -12.36
N TRP A 474 -10.16 -21.47 -12.71
CA TRP A 474 -9.95 -22.78 -13.36
C TRP A 474 -9.18 -22.69 -14.68
N GLY A 475 -9.31 -21.58 -15.41
CA GLY A 475 -8.52 -21.32 -16.62
C GLY A 475 -7.00 -21.25 -16.38
N ASN A 476 -6.55 -21.14 -15.13
CA ASN A 476 -5.13 -21.18 -14.76
C ASN A 476 -4.56 -22.59 -14.62
N ARG A 477 -5.41 -23.63 -14.54
CA ARG A 477 -4.95 -25.03 -14.63
C ARG A 477 -4.61 -25.39 -16.07
N ASN A 478 -3.72 -26.38 -16.22
CA ASN A 478 -3.58 -27.13 -17.47
C ASN A 478 -4.64 -28.24 -17.45
N SER A 479 -5.91 -27.90 -17.66
CA SER A 479 -6.96 -28.92 -17.77
C SER A 479 -6.94 -29.51 -19.18
N ALA A 480 -6.96 -30.84 -19.27
CA ALA A 480 -7.31 -31.57 -20.50
C ALA A 480 -8.83 -31.78 -20.61
N GLY A 481 -9.60 -30.95 -19.90
CA GLY A 481 -11.03 -31.15 -19.71
C GLY A 481 -11.87 -30.59 -20.85
N ALA A 482 -13.15 -30.34 -20.57
CA ALA A 482 -14.17 -30.08 -21.58
C ALA A 482 -14.02 -28.71 -22.27
N ILE A 483 -13.27 -27.77 -21.68
CA ILE A 483 -13.04 -26.43 -22.22
C ILE A 483 -11.59 -26.35 -22.67
N SER A 484 -11.38 -25.98 -23.94
CA SER A 484 -10.03 -25.86 -24.49
C SER A 484 -9.28 -24.68 -23.89
N ALA A 485 -7.94 -24.73 -23.83
CA ALA A 485 -7.12 -23.65 -23.31
C ALA A 485 -7.38 -22.27 -23.98
N PRO A 486 -7.57 -22.17 -25.32
CA PRO A 486 -7.94 -20.90 -25.95
C PRO A 486 -9.33 -20.40 -25.56
N GLU A 487 -10.28 -21.29 -25.27
CA GLU A 487 -11.61 -20.90 -24.79
C GLU A 487 -11.57 -20.38 -23.35
N TRP A 488 -10.77 -21.02 -22.49
CA TRP A 488 -10.49 -20.53 -21.15
C TRP A 488 -9.90 -19.14 -21.14
N GLU A 489 -8.92 -18.88 -22.02
CA GLU A 489 -8.32 -17.56 -22.14
C GLU A 489 -9.34 -16.51 -22.59
N LYS A 490 -10.13 -16.80 -23.63
CA LYS A 490 -11.21 -15.90 -24.08
C LYS A 490 -12.19 -15.58 -22.96
N PHE A 491 -12.54 -16.59 -22.16
CA PHE A 491 -13.42 -16.40 -21.02
C PHE A 491 -12.79 -15.49 -19.95
N GLN A 492 -11.55 -15.77 -19.54
CA GLN A 492 -10.86 -14.95 -18.54
C GLN A 492 -10.69 -13.49 -19.00
N ILE A 493 -10.40 -13.24 -20.29
CA ILE A 493 -10.39 -11.87 -20.85
C ILE A 493 -11.74 -11.19 -20.62
N ARG A 494 -12.84 -11.84 -21.05
CA ARG A 494 -14.19 -11.29 -20.92
C ARG A 494 -14.58 -11.04 -19.47
N ALA A 495 -14.20 -11.95 -18.57
CA ALA A 495 -14.45 -11.84 -17.15
C ALA A 495 -13.67 -10.67 -16.51
N ASP A 496 -12.37 -10.53 -16.80
CA ASP A 496 -11.55 -9.40 -16.33
C ASP A 496 -12.11 -8.05 -16.82
N ASP A 497 -12.50 -7.98 -18.10
CA ASP A 497 -13.09 -6.78 -18.68
C ASP A 497 -14.42 -6.42 -17.99
N GLU A 498 -15.31 -7.40 -17.79
CA GLU A 498 -16.61 -7.17 -17.14
C GLU A 498 -16.47 -6.79 -15.66
N ILE A 499 -15.54 -7.40 -14.92
CA ILE A 499 -15.21 -7.01 -13.54
C ILE A 499 -14.69 -5.57 -13.50
N THR A 500 -13.80 -5.21 -14.42
CA THR A 500 -13.27 -3.85 -14.53
C THR A 500 -14.38 -2.83 -14.76
N VAL A 501 -15.27 -3.09 -15.72
CA VAL A 501 -16.40 -2.20 -16.00
C VAL A 501 -17.35 -2.12 -14.81
N THR A 502 -17.59 -3.22 -14.10
CA THR A 502 -18.44 -3.27 -12.90
C THR A 502 -17.84 -2.48 -11.74
N HIS A 503 -16.52 -2.57 -11.51
CA HIS A 503 -15.82 -1.74 -10.53
C HIS A 503 -15.90 -0.26 -10.87
N ASN A 504 -15.73 0.12 -12.14
CA ASN A 504 -15.89 1.52 -12.57
C ASN A 504 -17.32 2.00 -12.32
N ALA A 505 -18.33 1.20 -12.67
CA ALA A 505 -19.73 1.52 -12.39
C ALA A 505 -19.99 1.70 -10.89
N SER A 506 -19.40 0.86 -10.04
CA SER A 506 -19.49 0.97 -8.58
C SER A 506 -18.79 2.23 -8.04
N ALA A 507 -17.63 2.58 -8.60
CA ALA A 507 -16.91 3.81 -8.24
C ALA A 507 -17.72 5.07 -8.62
N ASP A 508 -18.30 5.07 -9.83
CA ASP A 508 -19.18 6.14 -10.31
C ASP A 508 -20.47 6.24 -9.47
N ALA A 509 -21.01 5.09 -9.04
CA ALA A 509 -22.15 5.01 -8.12
C ALA A 509 -21.82 5.68 -6.78
N ARG A 510 -20.72 5.26 -6.15
CA ARG A 510 -20.25 5.81 -4.86
C ARG A 510 -19.96 7.31 -4.96
N ALA A 511 -19.38 7.79 -6.06
CA ALA A 511 -19.16 9.21 -6.29
C ALA A 511 -20.46 10.04 -6.46
N SER A 512 -21.57 9.37 -6.77
CA SER A 512 -22.90 9.98 -6.93
C SER A 512 -23.69 10.05 -5.62
N LEU A 513 -23.38 9.18 -4.65
CA LEU A 513 -24.00 9.19 -3.33
C LEU A 513 -23.47 10.36 -2.48
N PRO A 514 -24.22 10.79 -1.45
CA PRO A 514 -23.67 11.70 -0.47
C PRO A 514 -22.45 11.05 0.22
N PRO A 515 -21.42 11.83 0.55
CA PRO A 515 -20.25 11.31 1.25
C PRO A 515 -20.67 10.81 2.65
N GLU A 516 -19.98 9.80 3.18
CA GLU A 516 -20.28 9.27 4.51
C GLU A 516 -20.00 10.33 5.60
N PHE A 517 -20.97 10.55 6.48
CA PHE A 517 -20.83 11.44 7.64
C PHE A 517 -20.59 10.60 8.89
N SER A 518 -19.32 10.42 9.27
CA SER A 518 -18.97 9.82 10.57
C SER A 518 -19.21 10.78 11.75
N THR A 519 -19.38 12.08 11.49
CA THR A 519 -19.65 13.12 12.51
C THR A 519 -20.77 14.07 12.06
N ALA A 520 -21.31 14.87 12.99
CA ALA A 520 -22.37 15.85 12.70
C ALA A 520 -21.91 17.03 11.80
N GLU A 521 -20.62 17.08 11.45
CA GLU A 521 -20.02 18.07 10.57
C GLU A 521 -19.43 17.37 9.35
N GLY A 522 -19.77 17.85 8.16
CA GLY A 522 -19.22 17.36 6.90
C GLY A 522 -18.60 18.47 6.09
N ARG A 523 -17.30 18.33 5.82
CA ARG A 523 -16.53 19.20 4.94
C ARG A 523 -16.33 18.49 3.62
N PHE A 524 -16.72 19.12 2.53
CA PHE A 524 -16.60 18.52 1.22
C PHE A 524 -15.36 19.09 0.51
N PRO A 525 -14.50 18.23 -0.09
CA PRO A 525 -13.57 18.72 -1.09
C PRO A 525 -14.35 19.42 -2.23
N PRO A 526 -13.67 20.15 -3.14
CA PRO A 526 -14.36 20.86 -4.20
C PRO A 526 -15.36 19.98 -4.95
N LEU A 527 -16.66 20.21 -4.73
CA LEU A 527 -17.73 19.42 -5.35
C LEU A 527 -17.79 19.68 -6.86
N GLN A 528 -17.26 20.84 -7.26
CA GLN A 528 -17.03 21.29 -8.63
C GLN A 528 -15.79 22.20 -8.61
N LYS A 529 -15.13 22.39 -9.76
CA LYS A 529 -14.02 23.34 -9.90
C LYS A 529 -14.43 24.71 -9.33
N ASP A 530 -13.64 25.24 -8.41
CA ASP A 530 -13.84 26.54 -7.75
C ASP A 530 -15.10 26.64 -6.86
N VAL A 531 -15.61 25.53 -6.29
CA VAL A 531 -16.69 25.53 -5.29
C VAL A 531 -16.40 24.59 -4.12
N ILE A 532 -16.25 25.12 -2.91
CA ILE A 532 -16.11 24.36 -1.65
C ILE A 532 -17.41 24.48 -0.86
N VAL A 533 -17.87 23.37 -0.28
CA VAL A 533 -19.06 23.34 0.56
C VAL A 533 -18.72 22.74 1.91
N HIS A 534 -19.26 23.35 2.96
CA HIS A 534 -19.20 22.88 4.33
C HIS A 534 -20.63 22.81 4.89
N MET A 535 -20.99 21.70 5.54
CA MET A 535 -22.30 21.53 6.14
C MET A 535 -22.20 21.02 7.58
N VAL A 536 -22.98 21.63 8.46
CA VAL A 536 -23.07 21.24 9.87
C VAL A 536 -24.51 20.96 10.23
N ARG A 537 -24.78 19.76 10.76
CA ARG A 537 -26.08 19.41 11.34
C ARG A 537 -26.19 20.06 12.72
N ARG A 538 -27.27 20.81 12.96
CA ARG A 538 -27.60 21.35 14.29
C ARG A 538 -28.94 20.82 14.76
N ALA A 539 -29.02 20.44 16.04
CA ALA A 539 -30.31 20.22 16.69
C ALA A 539 -31.09 21.55 16.66
N ALA A 540 -32.40 21.48 16.42
CA ALA A 540 -33.24 22.66 16.37
C ALA A 540 -33.12 23.49 17.65
N TRP A 541 -32.88 24.81 17.52
CA TRP A 541 -32.97 25.75 18.64
C TRP A 541 -34.43 26.13 18.84
N GLY A 542 -35.02 25.72 19.97
CA GLY A 542 -36.41 26.01 20.35
C GLY A 542 -37.43 24.94 19.92
N ASN A 543 -38.70 25.17 20.27
CA ASN A 543 -39.85 24.26 20.06
C ASN A 543 -40.28 24.12 18.57
N SER A 544 -39.38 23.80 17.65
CA SER A 544 -39.71 23.62 16.24
C SER A 544 -39.77 22.14 15.84
N GLY A 545 -40.88 21.48 16.17
CA GLY A 545 -41.38 20.27 15.48
C GLY A 545 -40.36 19.14 15.15
N PRO A 546 -40.67 18.29 14.14
CA PRO A 546 -39.79 17.19 13.69
C PRO A 546 -38.67 17.62 12.71
N ALA A 547 -38.46 18.93 12.50
CA ALA A 547 -37.53 19.44 11.50
C ALA A 547 -36.08 19.55 12.02
N ILE A 548 -35.11 19.27 11.15
CA ILE A 548 -33.67 19.39 11.43
C ILE A 548 -33.15 20.65 10.74
N ARG A 549 -32.22 21.37 11.38
CA ARG A 549 -31.53 22.50 10.74
C ARG A 549 -30.14 22.09 10.31
N CYS A 550 -29.77 22.42 9.07
CA CYS A 550 -28.41 22.34 8.59
C CYS A 550 -27.89 23.75 8.29
N LEU A 551 -26.68 24.01 8.78
CA LEU A 551 -25.91 25.18 8.38
C LEU A 551 -25.12 24.77 7.15
N GLN A 552 -25.35 25.44 6.02
CA GLN A 552 -24.62 25.24 4.79
C GLN A 552 -23.77 26.46 4.50
N GLU A 553 -22.50 26.25 4.23
CA GLU A 553 -21.54 27.26 3.84
C GLU A 553 -21.00 26.91 2.45
N VAL A 554 -21.13 27.84 1.51
CA VAL A 554 -20.71 27.69 0.12
C VAL A 554 -19.71 28.77 -0.22
N TRP A 555 -18.50 28.36 -0.57
CA TRP A 555 -17.44 29.22 -1.09
C TRP A 555 -17.35 29.04 -2.59
N ARG A 556 -17.46 30.13 -3.36
CA ARG A 556 -17.39 30.10 -4.83
C ARG A 556 -16.55 31.23 -5.38
N LEU A 557 -15.83 30.95 -6.46
CA LEU A 557 -15.11 32.00 -7.16
C LEU A 557 -16.05 32.77 -8.10
N ALA A 558 -16.21 34.06 -7.87
CA ALA A 558 -17.05 34.98 -8.64
C ALA A 558 -16.17 35.93 -9.48
N THR A 559 -16.50 36.06 -10.77
CA THR A 559 -15.88 37.04 -11.67
C THR A 559 -16.66 38.36 -11.65
N SER A 560 -15.97 39.47 -11.35
CA SER A 560 -16.53 40.84 -11.42
C SER A 560 -16.23 41.48 -12.79
N MET A 561 -17.06 42.43 -13.23
CA MET A 561 -17.02 43.08 -14.56
C MET A 561 -15.74 43.90 -14.87
N ARG A 562 -14.68 43.87 -14.05
CA ARG A 562 -13.41 44.57 -14.33
C ARG A 562 -12.20 43.80 -13.79
N GLY A 563 -11.89 42.65 -14.39
CA GLY A 563 -10.61 41.94 -14.19
C GLY A 563 -10.27 41.52 -12.76
N SER A 564 -11.21 41.64 -11.81
CA SER A 564 -11.04 41.31 -10.40
C SER A 564 -11.77 40.00 -10.12
N ARG A 565 -11.02 38.99 -9.66
CA ARG A 565 -11.58 37.77 -9.08
C ARG A 565 -11.98 38.08 -7.64
N ARG A 566 -13.14 37.58 -7.22
CA ARG A 566 -13.57 37.62 -5.81
C ARG A 566 -14.00 36.23 -5.40
N VAL A 567 -13.80 35.87 -4.15
CA VAL A 567 -14.41 34.67 -3.59
C VAL A 567 -15.66 35.10 -2.83
N GLN A 568 -16.80 34.52 -3.18
CA GLN A 568 -18.05 34.71 -2.46
C GLN A 568 -18.24 33.56 -1.48
N ARG A 569 -18.47 33.89 -0.22
CA ARG A 569 -18.88 32.97 0.83
C ARG A 569 -20.33 33.22 1.18
N THR A 570 -21.16 32.19 1.10
CA THR A 570 -22.57 32.24 1.48
C THR A 570 -22.82 31.24 2.60
N VAL A 571 -23.27 31.71 3.75
CA VAL A 571 -23.71 30.87 4.88
C VAL A 571 -25.23 30.92 4.95
N THR A 572 -25.88 29.77 4.82
CA THR A 572 -27.32 29.60 4.78
C THR A 572 -27.75 28.63 5.86
N VAL A 573 -28.80 28.96 6.60
CA VAL A 573 -29.47 28.03 7.51
C VAL A 573 -30.66 27.47 6.76
N ILE A 574 -30.68 26.16 6.61
CA ILE A 574 -31.72 25.43 5.89
C ILE A 574 -32.43 24.53 6.89
N GLU A 575 -33.76 24.59 6.90
CA GLU A 575 -34.59 23.69 7.68
C GLU A 575 -35.08 22.57 6.76
N VAL A 576 -34.87 21.32 7.20
CA VAL A 576 -35.22 20.10 6.51
C VAL A 576 -36.27 19.35 7.33
N ASP A 577 -37.44 19.18 6.75
CA ASP A 577 -38.50 18.35 7.31
C ASP A 577 -38.13 16.87 7.11
N ARG A 578 -38.06 16.10 8.20
CA ARG A 578 -37.58 14.71 8.16
C ARG A 578 -38.55 13.76 7.45
N ASP A 579 -39.85 14.02 7.58
CA ASP A 579 -40.89 13.12 7.10
C ASP A 579 -41.18 13.34 5.61
N THR A 580 -41.18 14.60 5.19
CA THR A 580 -41.49 15.00 3.81
C THR A 580 -40.25 15.27 2.95
N GLY A 581 -39.09 15.48 3.57
CA GLY A 581 -37.86 15.85 2.87
C GLY A 581 -37.81 17.29 2.37
N ARG A 582 -38.83 18.11 2.68
CA ARG A 582 -38.90 19.52 2.24
C ARG A 582 -37.80 20.35 2.88
N GLN A 583 -37.18 21.23 2.09
CA GLN A 583 -36.02 22.03 2.46
C GLN A 583 -36.32 23.52 2.20
N LYS A 584 -36.24 24.34 3.25
CA LYS A 584 -36.48 25.79 3.16
C LYS A 584 -35.31 26.59 3.72
N ASN A 585 -34.97 27.68 3.05
CA ASN A 585 -34.04 28.67 3.56
C ASN A 585 -34.72 29.49 4.67
N VAL A 586 -34.16 29.45 5.89
CA VAL A 586 -34.67 30.24 7.03
C VAL A 586 -33.80 31.45 7.35
N GLY A 587 -32.65 31.59 6.69
CA GLY A 587 -31.78 32.75 6.81
C GLY A 587 -30.46 32.54 6.07
N SER A 588 -29.90 33.63 5.53
CA SER A 588 -28.61 33.60 4.85
C SER A 588 -27.77 34.84 5.13
N SER A 589 -26.46 34.70 4.96
CA SER A 589 -25.47 35.77 5.02
C SER A 589 -24.44 35.55 3.91
N THR A 590 -24.04 36.63 3.23
CA THR A 590 -23.06 36.56 2.13
C THR A 590 -21.91 37.54 2.38
N GLN A 591 -20.69 37.07 2.18
CA GLN A 591 -19.46 37.87 2.25
C GLN A 591 -18.63 37.69 0.99
N TYR A 592 -17.81 38.70 0.69
CA TYR A 592 -16.91 38.70 -0.47
C TYR A 592 -15.48 38.95 -0.03
N TYR A 593 -14.56 38.13 -0.54
CA TYR A 593 -13.13 38.21 -0.31
C TYR A 593 -12.43 38.58 -1.62
N ALA A 594 -11.37 39.38 -1.53
CA ALA A 594 -10.54 39.70 -2.70
C ALA A 594 -9.71 38.47 -3.09
N ALA A 595 -9.59 38.20 -4.39
CA ALA A 595 -8.78 37.11 -4.93
C ALA A 595 -7.83 37.65 -6.01
N GLY A 596 -6.56 37.29 -5.93
CA GLY A 596 -5.57 37.54 -6.97
C GLY A 596 -5.88 36.76 -8.26
N PRO A 597 -5.29 37.15 -9.40
CA PRO A 597 -5.53 36.50 -10.68
C PRO A 597 -5.13 35.01 -10.68
N ASN A 598 -4.10 34.64 -9.91
CA ASN A 598 -3.57 33.28 -9.81
C ASN A 598 -4.00 32.53 -8.54
N ASP A 599 -4.81 33.14 -7.67
CA ASP A 599 -5.21 32.49 -6.42
C ASP A 599 -6.22 31.37 -6.74
N SER A 600 -6.02 30.23 -6.08
CA SER A 600 -6.99 29.14 -6.08
C SER A 600 -7.99 29.33 -4.93
N LEU A 601 -9.16 28.69 -5.01
CA LEU A 601 -10.15 28.78 -3.94
C LEU A 601 -9.60 28.20 -2.63
N GLU A 602 -8.81 27.13 -2.72
CA GLU A 602 -8.15 26.46 -1.61
C GLU A 602 -7.10 27.35 -0.93
N ALA A 603 -6.47 28.27 -1.66
CA ALA A 603 -5.49 29.22 -1.11
C ALA A 603 -6.15 30.37 -0.32
N ILE A 604 -7.41 30.68 -0.63
CA ILE A 604 -8.19 31.76 0.01
C ILE A 604 -9.11 31.21 1.10
N TYR A 605 -9.52 29.94 0.97
CA TYR A 605 -10.36 29.25 1.93
C TYR A 605 -9.69 29.23 3.32
N ASP A 606 -10.37 29.82 4.29
CA ASP A 606 -9.95 29.81 5.70
C ASP A 606 -10.80 28.81 6.48
N GLU A 607 -10.16 27.71 6.90
CA GLU A 607 -10.75 26.61 7.66
C GLU A 607 -11.29 27.07 9.04
N PHE A 608 -10.79 28.20 9.57
CA PHE A 608 -11.18 28.76 10.87
C PHE A 608 -12.15 29.94 10.77
N ALA A 609 -12.51 30.39 9.56
CA ALA A 609 -13.55 31.40 9.37
C ALA A 609 -14.96 30.92 9.75
N ALA A 610 -15.11 29.64 10.13
CA ALA A 610 -16.37 28.98 10.49
C ALA A 610 -17.03 29.48 11.79
N GLN A 611 -16.49 30.51 12.44
CA GLN A 611 -17.10 31.10 13.63
C GLN A 611 -17.63 32.51 13.33
N ASP A 612 -18.92 32.69 13.62
CA ASP A 612 -19.63 33.96 13.77
C ASP A 612 -19.87 34.81 12.51
N LEU A 613 -20.81 34.36 11.67
CA LEU A 613 -21.69 35.32 10.99
C LEU A 613 -23.05 35.35 11.68
N PRO A 614 -23.54 36.52 12.13
CA PRO A 614 -24.93 36.64 12.54
C PRO A 614 -25.80 36.37 11.32
N VAL A 615 -26.48 35.24 11.31
CA VAL A 615 -27.47 34.92 10.27
C VAL A 615 -28.70 35.78 10.56
N SER A 616 -28.97 36.74 9.67
CA SER A 616 -30.12 37.62 9.78
C SER A 616 -31.41 36.80 9.74
N GLY A 617 -32.29 36.94 10.74
CA GLY A 617 -33.61 36.28 10.78
C GLY A 617 -33.78 35.15 11.81
N LEU A 618 -32.73 34.76 12.54
CA LEU A 618 -32.88 33.84 13.68
C LEU A 618 -33.23 34.61 14.97
N PRO A 619 -34.27 34.20 15.74
CA PRO A 619 -34.45 34.72 17.09
C PRO A 619 -33.24 34.33 17.96
N ARG A 620 -32.74 35.29 18.74
CA ARG A 620 -31.62 35.09 19.68
C ARG A 620 -31.94 34.08 20.76
#